data_AF-Q7UGL9-F1
#
_entry.id   AF-Q7UGL9-F1
#
_cell.length_a   1.000
_cell.length_b   1.000
_cell.length_c   1.000
_cell.angle_alpha   90.00
_cell.angle_beta   90.00
_cell.angle_gamma   90.00
#
_symmetry.space_group_name_H-M   'P 1'
#
loop_
_entity.id
_entity.type
_entity.pdbx_description
1 polymer ?
#
loop_
_entity_poly.entity_id
_entity_poly.type
_entity_poly.pdbx_seq_one_letter_code
_entity_poly.pdbx_strand_id
1 'polypeptide(L)'
;MAKYLLSPLRLAVGWGISPRLLGTIAVVMLTLLRLTIGWHFISEGIDKYQAGNWSAKPFFANARGPFAGHFRQMVWDYDGTMRLDVDQTNLTWAYYRDQISEHYGFDDKQKIEAHNNYSIAAKQLAMVLELNANEIQEFQLGLGRIEELDGDAVASGVSSLSGQRESVRKELSQKIEPVFSQIDAIWENYETAQNKVATAEQQARHLAYPLVRPRLQMMDTSVIDSIVPYFDMLVGWCLLLGLFTPVAALAAAGFLGSVFLSQYPPLTGPTSSNYQLIECMACLVLAATGAGRFAGLDFFLHLIIRKFNGDDAATA
;
A
#
# COMPACT_ATOMS: atom_id res chain seq x y z
N MET A 1 52.35 10.85 -28.16
CA MET A 1 52.38 9.81 -27.11
C MET A 1 51.41 10.11 -25.96
N ALA A 2 51.46 11.28 -25.32
CA ALA A 2 50.57 11.63 -24.20
C ALA A 2 49.05 11.52 -24.47
N LYS A 3 48.57 11.90 -25.67
CA LYS A 3 47.15 11.74 -26.07
C LYS A 3 46.66 10.28 -26.10
N TYR A 4 47.55 9.34 -26.44
CA TYR A 4 47.24 7.91 -26.47
C TYR A 4 47.48 7.25 -25.11
N LEU A 5 48.41 7.79 -24.30
CA LEU A 5 48.64 7.34 -22.93
C LEU A 5 47.49 7.73 -21.98
N LEU A 6 46.90 8.91 -22.20
CA LEU A 6 45.80 9.45 -21.40
C LEU A 6 44.42 9.11 -21.96
N SER A 7 44.32 8.40 -23.10
CA SER A 7 43.04 8.01 -23.67
C SER A 7 42.19 7.09 -22.77
N PRO A 8 42.73 6.08 -22.04
CA PRO A 8 41.93 5.32 -21.08
C PRO A 8 41.45 6.19 -19.91
N LEU A 9 42.28 7.13 -19.44
CA LEU A 9 41.88 8.08 -18.39
C LEU A 9 40.79 9.05 -18.90
N ARG A 10 40.86 9.48 -20.16
CA ARG A 10 39.86 10.31 -20.82
C ARG A 10 38.54 9.56 -21.07
N LEU A 11 38.60 8.26 -21.36
CA LEU A 11 37.43 7.39 -21.41
C LEU A 11 36.83 7.18 -20.02
N ALA A 12 37.65 7.13 -18.97
CA ALA A 12 37.22 6.89 -17.59
C ALA A 12 36.66 8.13 -16.86
N VAL A 13 37.11 9.35 -17.19
CA VAL A 13 36.75 10.59 -16.46
C VAL A 13 35.69 11.43 -17.17
N GLY A 14 35.32 11.07 -18.40
CA GLY A 14 34.26 11.73 -19.15
C GLY A 14 34.65 12.02 -20.58
N TRP A 15 33.71 11.73 -21.48
CA TRP A 15 33.89 11.96 -22.89
C TRP A 15 34.09 13.47 -23.13
N GLY A 16 35.03 13.85 -24.00
CA GLY A 16 35.20 15.23 -24.47
C GLY A 16 34.05 15.68 -25.40
N ILE A 17 32.82 15.36 -25.02
CA ILE A 17 31.58 15.63 -25.73
C ILE A 17 31.25 17.12 -25.57
N SER A 18 30.78 17.74 -26.65
CA SER A 18 30.34 19.14 -26.59
C SER A 18 29.21 19.31 -25.55
N PRO A 19 29.15 20.43 -24.81
CA PRO A 19 28.09 20.67 -23.81
C PRO A 19 26.67 20.52 -24.37
N ARG A 20 26.48 20.82 -25.67
CA ARG A 20 25.19 20.64 -26.35
C ARG A 20 24.78 19.18 -26.47
N LEU A 21 25.71 18.31 -26.87
CA LEU A 21 25.43 16.87 -26.99
C LEU A 21 25.21 16.23 -25.61
N LEU A 22 25.93 16.69 -24.56
CA LEU A 22 25.65 16.28 -23.18
C LEU A 22 24.22 16.67 -22.76
N GLY A 23 23.79 17.89 -23.07
CA GLY A 23 22.42 18.35 -22.80
C GLY A 23 21.36 17.51 -23.50
N THR A 24 21.55 17.20 -24.79
CA THR A 24 20.62 16.33 -25.54
C THR A 24 20.55 14.93 -24.95
N ILE A 25 21.70 14.33 -24.62
CA ILE A 25 21.76 13.01 -23.99
C ILE A 25 21.04 13.04 -22.64
N ALA A 26 21.27 14.06 -21.82
CA ALA A 26 20.59 14.19 -20.54
C ALA A 26 19.06 14.27 -20.69
N VAL A 27 18.56 15.06 -21.65
CA VAL A 27 17.12 15.15 -21.95
C VAL A 27 16.55 13.80 -22.40
N VAL A 28 17.27 13.08 -23.26
CA VAL A 28 16.85 11.74 -23.70
C VAL A 28 16.82 10.77 -22.53
N MET A 29 17.86 10.75 -21.69
CA MET A 29 17.92 9.88 -20.51
C MET A 29 16.84 10.22 -19.48
N LEU A 30 16.54 11.50 -19.24
CA LEU A 30 15.45 11.91 -18.36
C LEU A 30 14.09 11.48 -18.92
N THR A 31 13.90 11.56 -20.23
CA THR A 31 12.67 11.09 -20.89
C THR A 31 12.53 9.58 -20.74
N LEU A 32 13.60 8.80 -20.99
CA LEU A 32 13.60 7.36 -20.81
C LEU A 32 13.34 6.98 -19.35
N LEU A 33 14.01 7.62 -18.39
CA LEU A 33 13.79 7.41 -16.97
C LEU A 33 12.32 7.65 -16.59
N ARG A 34 11.72 8.74 -17.09
CA ARG A 34 10.30 9.07 -16.88
C ARG A 34 9.39 7.96 -17.41
N LEU A 35 9.63 7.49 -18.63
CA LEU A 35 8.83 6.44 -19.25
C LEU A 35 8.98 5.10 -18.53
N THR A 36 10.20 4.73 -18.12
CA THR A 36 10.46 3.49 -17.39
C THR A 36 9.80 3.48 -16.01
N ILE A 37 9.93 4.57 -15.24
CA ILE A 37 9.26 4.68 -13.93
C ILE A 37 7.75 4.71 -14.11
N GLY A 38 7.24 5.48 -15.07
CA GLY A 38 5.80 5.52 -15.36
C GLY A 38 5.24 4.14 -15.72
N TRP A 39 5.96 3.38 -16.55
CA TRP A 39 5.59 2.00 -16.89
C TRP A 39 5.61 1.08 -15.67
N HIS A 40 6.65 1.16 -14.84
CA HIS A 40 6.79 0.36 -13.62
C HIS A 40 5.63 0.58 -12.65
N PHE A 41 5.26 1.84 -12.38
CA PHE A 41 4.10 2.17 -11.53
C PHE A 41 2.78 1.66 -12.13
N ILE A 42 2.58 1.73 -13.45
CA ILE A 42 1.38 1.16 -14.09
C ILE A 42 1.33 -0.35 -13.91
N SER A 43 2.42 -1.07 -14.19
CA SER A 43 2.46 -2.52 -14.04
C SER A 43 2.19 -2.93 -12.60
N GLU A 44 2.85 -2.26 -11.65
CA GLU A 44 2.68 -2.48 -10.22
C GLU A 44 1.24 -2.21 -9.76
N GLY A 45 0.58 -1.16 -10.26
CA GLY A 45 -0.81 -0.87 -9.93
C GLY A 45 -1.80 -1.88 -10.54
N ILE A 46 -1.56 -2.32 -11.77
CA ILE A 46 -2.36 -3.35 -12.44
C ILE A 46 -2.24 -4.69 -11.72
N ASP A 47 -1.02 -5.11 -11.36
CA ASP A 47 -0.77 -6.38 -10.69
C ASP A 47 -1.47 -6.41 -9.32
N LYS A 48 -1.40 -5.31 -8.55
CA LYS A 48 -2.12 -5.20 -7.28
C LYS A 48 -3.64 -5.26 -7.47
N TYR A 49 -4.16 -4.56 -8.48
CA TYR A 49 -5.59 -4.57 -8.79
C TYR A 49 -6.08 -5.96 -9.21
N GLN A 50 -5.31 -6.67 -10.06
CA GLN A 50 -5.67 -8.01 -10.54
C GLN A 50 -5.55 -9.08 -9.47
N ALA A 51 -4.60 -8.95 -8.54
CA ALA A 51 -4.46 -9.87 -7.42
C ALA A 51 -5.73 -9.92 -6.56
N GLY A 52 -6.44 -8.79 -6.41
CA GLY A 52 -7.69 -8.68 -5.64
C GLY A 52 -7.54 -8.87 -4.12
N ASN A 53 -6.40 -9.38 -3.66
CA ASN A 53 -6.06 -9.67 -2.28
C ASN A 53 -4.71 -9.05 -1.85
N TRP A 54 -4.19 -8.09 -2.63
CA TRP A 54 -2.97 -7.39 -2.27
C TRP A 54 -3.16 -6.61 -0.95
N SER A 55 -2.13 -6.63 -0.09
CA SER A 55 -2.17 -5.88 1.16
C SER A 55 -0.83 -5.22 1.48
N ALA A 56 -0.91 -3.99 2.00
CA ALA A 56 0.21 -3.26 2.57
C ALA A 56 0.59 -3.75 3.98
N LYS A 57 -0.20 -4.65 4.60
CA LYS A 57 0.04 -5.22 5.94
C LYS A 57 1.50 -5.61 6.18
N PRO A 58 2.21 -6.32 5.28
CA PRO A 58 3.59 -6.71 5.53
C PRO A 58 4.55 -5.52 5.70
N PHE A 59 4.33 -4.40 5.01
CA PHE A 59 5.18 -3.21 5.12
C PHE A 59 5.02 -2.54 6.49
N PHE A 60 3.77 -2.42 6.95
CA PHE A 60 3.43 -1.79 8.24
C PHE A 60 3.74 -2.69 9.43
N ALA A 61 3.41 -3.98 9.37
CA ALA A 61 3.63 -4.95 10.44
C ALA A 61 5.12 -5.11 10.75
N ASN A 62 5.97 -5.11 9.72
CA ASN A 62 7.42 -5.25 9.85
C ASN A 62 8.15 -3.91 9.99
N ALA A 63 7.45 -2.79 10.18
CA ALA A 63 8.08 -1.49 10.36
C ALA A 63 9.06 -1.51 11.54
N ARG A 64 10.17 -0.75 11.45
CA ARG A 64 11.24 -0.68 12.47
C ARG A 64 11.62 0.77 12.76
N GLY A 65 12.38 0.97 13.83
CA GLY A 65 12.86 2.29 14.25
C GLY A 65 11.88 3.04 15.19
N PRO A 66 12.15 4.33 15.47
CA PRO A 66 11.44 5.09 16.49
C PRO A 66 9.94 5.32 16.19
N PHE A 67 9.56 5.29 14.91
CA PHE A 67 8.16 5.46 14.47
C PHE A 67 7.43 4.15 14.19
N ALA A 68 8.05 2.99 14.50
CA ALA A 68 7.48 1.68 14.17
C ALA A 68 6.10 1.44 14.81
N GLY A 69 5.88 1.93 16.03
CA GLY A 69 4.58 1.82 16.70
C GLY A 69 3.45 2.47 15.90
N HIS A 70 3.69 3.67 15.37
CA HIS A 70 2.72 4.39 14.56
C HIS A 70 2.40 3.67 13.25
N PHE A 71 3.41 3.17 12.55
CA PHE A 71 3.20 2.40 11.31
C PHE A 71 2.46 1.09 11.56
N ARG A 72 2.79 0.36 12.63
CA ARG A 72 2.15 -0.92 12.96
C ARG A 72 0.68 -0.75 13.34
N GLN A 73 0.32 0.37 13.97
CA GLN A 73 -1.07 0.72 14.26
C GLN A 73 -1.92 0.92 12.99
N MET A 74 -1.30 1.20 11.84
CA MET A 74 -2.00 1.25 10.55
C MET A 74 -2.35 -0.14 10.01
N VAL A 75 -1.85 -1.24 10.59
CA VAL A 75 -2.34 -2.57 10.24
C VAL A 75 -3.76 -2.71 10.75
N TRP A 76 -4.68 -3.04 9.85
CA TRP A 76 -6.08 -3.27 10.24
C TRP A 76 -6.15 -4.37 11.30
N ASP A 77 -6.78 -4.02 12.42
CA ASP A 77 -7.05 -4.93 13.54
C ASP A 77 -5.76 -5.58 14.07
N TYR A 78 -4.73 -4.74 14.27
CA TYR A 78 -3.40 -5.13 14.77
C TYR A 78 -3.43 -5.95 16.07
N ASP A 79 -4.37 -5.62 16.95
CA ASP A 79 -4.57 -6.23 18.27
C ASP A 79 -5.67 -7.30 18.27
N GLY A 80 -6.31 -7.57 17.13
CA GLY A 80 -7.38 -8.57 17.02
C GLY A 80 -8.70 -8.16 17.68
N THR A 81 -8.87 -6.91 18.09
CA THR A 81 -10.08 -6.43 18.76
C THR A 81 -11.36 -6.63 17.96
N MET A 82 -11.29 -6.57 16.63
CA MET A 82 -12.42 -6.86 15.74
C MET A 82 -12.54 -8.36 15.44
N ARG A 83 -11.45 -9.03 15.04
CA ARG A 83 -11.49 -10.46 14.68
C ARG A 83 -11.90 -11.38 15.83
N LEU A 84 -11.54 -11.01 17.05
CA LEU A 84 -11.79 -11.81 18.26
C LEU A 84 -13.12 -11.45 18.94
N ASP A 85 -13.78 -10.37 18.52
CA ASP A 85 -15.10 -9.97 19.02
C ASP A 85 -16.21 -10.60 18.16
N VAL A 86 -16.78 -11.68 18.69
CA VAL A 86 -17.87 -12.43 18.06
C VAL A 86 -19.10 -11.57 17.86
N ASP A 87 -19.44 -10.73 18.83
CA ASP A 87 -20.67 -9.95 18.81
C ASP A 87 -20.56 -8.84 17.75
N GLN A 88 -19.44 -8.12 17.70
CA GLN A 88 -19.18 -7.10 16.67
C GLN A 88 -19.09 -7.69 15.26
N THR A 89 -18.44 -8.85 15.12
CA THR A 89 -18.35 -9.55 13.83
C THR A 89 -19.74 -9.99 13.36
N ASN A 90 -20.53 -10.60 14.25
CA ASN A 90 -21.90 -11.01 13.94
C ASN A 90 -22.79 -9.83 13.56
N LEU A 91 -22.69 -8.70 14.27
CA LEU A 91 -23.44 -7.48 13.92
C LEU A 91 -23.05 -6.97 12.53
N THR A 92 -21.75 -6.94 12.22
CA THR A 92 -21.24 -6.50 10.91
C THR A 92 -21.76 -7.41 9.79
N TRP A 93 -21.70 -8.72 9.98
CA TRP A 93 -22.21 -9.69 9.00
C TRP A 93 -23.73 -9.65 8.85
N ALA A 94 -24.46 -9.43 9.94
CA ALA A 94 -25.92 -9.26 9.90
C ALA A 94 -26.30 -8.01 9.11
N TYR A 95 -25.62 -6.89 9.36
CA TYR A 95 -25.82 -5.66 8.59
C TYR A 95 -25.51 -5.86 7.11
N TYR A 96 -24.39 -6.53 6.79
CA TYR A 96 -24.03 -6.85 5.41
C TYR A 96 -25.07 -7.73 4.71
N ARG A 97 -25.58 -8.78 5.37
CA ARG A 97 -26.66 -9.64 4.86
C ARG A 97 -27.88 -8.82 4.45
N ASP A 98 -28.27 -7.86 5.28
CA ASP A 98 -29.48 -7.07 5.03
C ASP A 98 -29.23 -6.11 3.86
N GLN A 99 -28.06 -5.48 3.79
CA GLN A 99 -27.68 -4.60 2.68
C GLN A 99 -27.58 -5.33 1.33
N ILE A 100 -26.96 -6.52 1.28
CA ILE A 100 -26.87 -7.27 0.03
C ILE A 100 -28.24 -7.78 -0.43
N SER A 101 -29.12 -8.13 0.52
CA SER A 101 -30.51 -8.50 0.22
C SER A 101 -31.28 -7.35 -0.41
N GLU A 102 -31.06 -6.11 0.04
CA GLU A 102 -31.67 -4.91 -0.55
C GLU A 102 -31.06 -4.58 -1.91
N HIS A 103 -29.73 -4.66 -2.04
CA HIS A 103 -28.99 -4.35 -3.27
C HIS A 103 -29.44 -5.19 -4.47
N TYR A 104 -29.64 -6.50 -4.28
CA TYR A 104 -30.11 -7.41 -5.34
C TYR A 104 -31.63 -7.61 -5.38
N GLY A 105 -32.36 -7.11 -4.38
CA GLY A 105 -33.80 -7.32 -4.25
C GLY A 105 -34.17 -8.79 -4.05
N PHE A 106 -33.58 -9.44 -3.04
CA PHE A 106 -33.81 -10.86 -2.76
C PHE A 106 -35.26 -11.19 -2.42
N ASP A 107 -35.74 -12.32 -2.95
CA ASP A 107 -37.02 -12.92 -2.57
C ASP A 107 -36.94 -13.65 -1.21
N ASP A 108 -38.07 -14.18 -0.74
CA ASP A 108 -38.13 -14.85 0.57
C ASP A 108 -37.22 -16.09 0.66
N LYS A 109 -37.04 -16.83 -0.45
CA LYS A 109 -36.16 -18.01 -0.47
C LYS A 109 -34.70 -17.58 -0.40
N GLN A 110 -34.32 -16.57 -1.17
CA GLN A 110 -32.99 -15.99 -1.16
C GLN A 110 -32.64 -15.40 0.20
N LYS A 111 -33.60 -14.73 0.88
CA LYS A 111 -33.41 -14.24 2.26
C LYS A 111 -33.16 -15.36 3.26
N ILE A 112 -33.87 -16.48 3.14
CA ILE A 112 -33.64 -17.67 3.97
C ILE A 112 -32.24 -18.24 3.72
N GLU A 113 -31.83 -18.37 2.45
CA GLU A 113 -30.50 -18.85 2.09
C GLU A 113 -29.40 -17.91 2.62
N ALA A 114 -29.58 -16.59 2.48
CA ALA A 114 -28.65 -15.60 2.99
C ALA A 114 -28.54 -15.63 4.52
N HIS A 115 -29.63 -15.94 5.22
CA HIS A 115 -29.62 -16.14 6.67
C HIS A 115 -28.92 -17.44 7.08
N ASN A 116 -29.06 -18.51 6.28
CA ASN A 116 -28.34 -19.76 6.51
C ASN A 116 -26.83 -19.58 6.34
N ASN A 117 -26.40 -18.88 5.29
CA ASN A 117 -24.99 -18.53 5.06
C ASN A 117 -24.42 -17.76 6.26
N TYR A 118 -25.15 -16.76 6.77
CA TYR A 118 -24.79 -16.01 7.96
C TYR A 118 -24.63 -16.92 9.19
N SER A 119 -25.60 -17.80 9.42
CA SER A 119 -25.58 -18.72 10.57
C SER A 119 -24.43 -19.72 10.50
N ILE A 120 -24.05 -20.16 9.29
CA ILE A 120 -22.88 -21.03 9.07
C ILE A 120 -21.60 -20.28 9.40
N ALA A 121 -21.43 -19.06 8.88
CA ALA A 121 -20.24 -18.25 9.14
C ALA A 121 -20.08 -17.94 10.63
N ALA A 122 -21.16 -17.55 11.32
CA ALA A 122 -21.17 -17.29 12.77
C ALA A 122 -20.74 -18.52 13.58
N LYS A 123 -21.21 -19.72 13.20
CA LYS A 123 -20.80 -20.99 13.84
C LYS A 123 -19.34 -21.32 13.58
N GLN A 124 -18.86 -21.11 12.36
CA GLN A 124 -17.46 -21.33 12.00
C GLN A 124 -16.54 -20.40 12.79
N LEU A 125 -16.90 -19.12 12.93
CA LEU A 125 -16.16 -18.16 13.74
C LEU A 125 -16.08 -18.60 15.20
N ALA A 126 -17.23 -18.92 15.81
CA ALA A 126 -17.27 -19.38 17.20
C ALA A 126 -16.41 -20.64 17.41
N MET A 127 -16.47 -21.59 16.48
CA MET A 127 -15.65 -22.82 16.52
C MET A 127 -14.16 -22.53 16.40
N VAL A 128 -13.74 -21.63 15.49
CA VAL A 128 -12.33 -21.26 15.35
C VAL A 128 -11.82 -20.61 16.64
N LEU A 129 -12.60 -19.73 17.26
CA LEU A 129 -12.20 -19.08 18.51
C LEU A 129 -12.12 -20.08 19.68
N GLU A 130 -13.08 -21.01 19.77
CA GLU A 130 -13.08 -22.05 20.79
C GLU A 130 -11.88 -23.00 20.64
N LEU A 131 -11.60 -23.47 19.43
CA LEU A 131 -10.49 -24.38 19.15
C LEU A 131 -9.11 -23.76 19.36
N ASN A 132 -9.00 -22.44 19.27
CA ASN A 132 -7.73 -21.70 19.40
C ASN A 132 -7.72 -20.80 20.65
N ALA A 133 -8.54 -21.10 21.67
CA ALA A 133 -8.69 -20.26 22.86
C ALA A 133 -7.36 -20.05 23.62
N ASN A 134 -6.48 -21.06 23.65
CA ASN A 134 -5.18 -20.96 24.29
C ASN A 134 -4.24 -19.99 23.54
N GLU A 135 -4.19 -20.09 22.21
CA GLU A 135 -3.42 -19.20 21.35
C GLU A 135 -3.89 -17.75 21.47
N ILE A 136 -5.21 -17.55 21.51
CA ILE A 136 -5.83 -16.23 21.69
C ILE A 136 -5.48 -15.66 23.06
N GLN A 137 -5.59 -16.46 24.13
CA GLN A 137 -5.27 -16.01 25.48
C GLN A 137 -3.78 -15.63 25.60
N GLU A 138 -2.88 -16.45 25.08
CA GLU A 138 -1.44 -16.13 25.07
C GLU A 138 -1.14 -14.88 24.25
N PHE A 139 -1.82 -14.69 23.12
CA PHE A 139 -1.69 -13.48 22.32
C PHE A 139 -2.10 -12.23 23.11
N GLN A 140 -3.27 -12.25 23.74
CA GLN A 140 -3.79 -11.15 24.56
C GLN A 140 -2.87 -10.81 25.74
N LEU A 141 -2.38 -11.83 26.46
CA LEU A 141 -1.40 -11.63 27.54
C LEU A 141 -0.07 -11.06 27.01
N GLY A 142 0.35 -11.51 25.84
CA GLY A 142 1.55 -11.02 25.16
C GLY A 142 1.46 -9.55 24.76
N LEU A 143 0.29 -9.07 24.33
CA LEU A 143 0.06 -7.66 24.03
C LEU A 143 0.28 -6.78 25.26
N GLY A 144 -0.25 -7.17 26.43
CA GLY A 144 -0.02 -6.45 27.68
C GLY A 144 1.46 -6.40 28.08
N ARG A 145 2.20 -7.49 27.87
CA ARG A 145 3.66 -7.52 28.09
C ARG A 145 4.42 -6.58 27.16
N ILE A 146 3.98 -6.42 25.90
CA ILE A 146 4.58 -5.46 24.98
C ILE A 146 4.34 -4.03 25.45
N GLU A 147 3.14 -3.73 25.93
CA GLU A 147 2.79 -2.40 26.45
C GLU A 147 3.65 -2.03 27.67
N GLU A 148 3.87 -2.97 28.60
CA GLU A 148 4.79 -2.80 29.73
C GLU A 148 6.23 -2.51 29.27
N LEU A 149 6.73 -3.29 28.29
CA LEU A 149 8.06 -3.10 27.72
C LEU A 149 8.21 -1.77 26.96
N ASP A 150 7.14 -1.29 26.32
CA ASP A 150 7.09 0.01 25.65
C ASP A 150 7.18 1.16 26.67
N GLY A 151 6.51 1.04 27.81
CA GLY A 151 6.63 1.98 28.93
C GLY A 151 8.04 2.08 29.50
N ASP A 152 8.69 0.94 29.77
CA ASP A 152 10.03 0.88 30.38
C ASP A 152 11.16 1.29 29.42
N ALA A 153 11.02 1.02 28.11
CA ALA A 153 12.05 1.34 27.12
C ALA A 153 12.15 2.85 26.85
N VAL A 154 11.02 3.57 26.88
CA VAL A 154 11.00 5.04 26.76
C VAL A 154 11.70 5.70 27.95
N ALA A 155 11.62 5.08 29.14
CA ALA A 155 12.30 5.56 30.35
C ALA A 155 13.81 5.23 30.39
N SER A 156 14.25 4.14 29.76
CA SER A 156 15.60 3.58 29.97
C SER A 156 16.56 3.66 28.77
N GLY A 157 16.06 3.89 27.55
CA GLY A 157 16.91 4.13 26.36
C GLY A 157 17.82 2.96 25.94
N VAL A 158 17.56 1.73 26.42
CA VAL A 158 18.47 0.59 26.24
C VAL A 158 18.17 -0.18 24.94
N SER A 159 19.18 -0.34 24.09
CA SER A 159 19.07 -1.07 22.81
C SER A 159 18.74 -2.56 22.96
N SER A 160 19.15 -3.21 24.05
CA SER A 160 18.85 -4.62 24.32
C SER A 160 17.35 -4.87 24.55
N LEU A 161 16.64 -3.94 25.21
CA LEU A 161 15.19 -4.01 25.43
C LEU A 161 14.41 -3.87 24.11
N SER A 162 14.94 -3.13 23.14
CA SER A 162 14.36 -3.04 21.80
C SER A 162 14.43 -4.37 21.04
N GLY A 163 15.53 -5.11 21.15
CA GLY A 163 15.69 -6.42 20.51
C GLY A 163 14.78 -7.49 21.11
N GLN A 164 14.67 -7.51 22.45
CA GLN A 164 13.80 -8.44 23.16
C GLN A 164 12.31 -8.22 22.81
N ARG A 165 11.87 -6.96 22.78
CA ARG A 165 10.51 -6.59 22.38
C ARG A 165 10.16 -7.03 20.96
N GLU A 166 11.11 -6.92 20.03
CA GLU A 166 10.89 -7.36 18.65
C GLU A 166 10.79 -8.89 18.54
N SER A 167 11.57 -9.63 19.34
CA SER A 167 11.43 -11.09 19.44
C SER A 167 10.04 -11.48 19.94
N VAL A 168 9.59 -10.87 21.04
CA VAL A 168 8.26 -11.15 21.62
C VAL A 168 7.17 -10.84 20.60
N ARG A 169 7.22 -9.69 19.92
CA ARG A 169 6.24 -9.34 18.88
C ARG A 169 6.22 -10.37 17.75
N LYS A 170 7.39 -10.77 17.25
CA LYS A 170 7.50 -11.76 16.18
C LYS A 170 6.91 -13.12 16.60
N GLU A 171 7.20 -13.57 17.82
CA GLU A 171 6.64 -14.80 18.38
C GLU A 171 5.11 -14.73 18.48
N LEU A 172 4.57 -13.63 19.00
CA LEU A 172 3.12 -13.42 19.10
C LEU A 172 2.45 -13.40 17.73
N SER A 173 3.01 -12.65 16.76
CA SER A 173 2.51 -12.62 15.39
C SER A 173 2.53 -14.01 14.75
N GLN A 174 3.62 -14.78 14.91
CA GLN A 174 3.71 -16.14 14.38
C GLN A 174 2.66 -17.09 14.99
N LYS A 175 2.29 -16.87 16.26
CA LYS A 175 1.31 -17.70 16.95
C LYS A 175 -0.13 -17.37 16.56
N ILE A 176 -0.46 -16.09 16.41
CA ILE A 176 -1.85 -15.66 16.12
C ILE A 176 -2.19 -15.65 14.63
N GLU A 177 -1.21 -15.47 13.73
CA GLU A 177 -1.45 -15.35 12.29
C GLU A 177 -2.24 -16.53 11.69
N PRO A 178 -2.01 -17.80 12.06
CA PRO A 178 -2.83 -18.93 11.58
C PRO A 178 -4.31 -18.83 12.00
N VAL A 179 -4.58 -18.25 13.17
CA VAL A 179 -5.95 -18.04 13.67
C VAL A 179 -6.61 -16.90 12.88
N PHE A 180 -5.91 -15.77 12.72
CA PHE A 180 -6.42 -14.65 11.92
C PHE A 180 -6.64 -15.02 10.46
N SER A 181 -5.76 -15.85 9.87
CA SER A 181 -5.93 -16.35 8.51
C SER A 181 -7.18 -17.21 8.35
N GLN A 182 -7.49 -18.07 9.34
CA GLN A 182 -8.74 -18.84 9.35
C GLN A 182 -9.97 -17.92 9.44
N ILE A 183 -9.93 -16.90 10.29
CA ILE A 183 -11.00 -15.92 10.41
C ILE A 183 -11.17 -15.16 9.09
N ASP A 184 -10.08 -14.67 8.50
CA ASP A 184 -10.09 -13.95 7.22
C ASP A 184 -10.71 -14.81 6.09
N ALA A 185 -10.38 -16.11 6.05
CA ALA A 185 -11.00 -17.04 5.11
C ALA A 185 -12.51 -17.21 5.34
N ILE A 186 -13.00 -17.17 6.59
CA ILE A 186 -14.45 -17.21 6.86
C ILE A 186 -15.12 -15.95 6.30
N TRP A 187 -14.53 -14.76 6.48
CA TRP A 187 -15.05 -13.52 5.91
C TRP A 187 -15.18 -13.60 4.37
N GLU A 188 -14.12 -14.03 3.69
CA GLU A 188 -14.08 -14.16 2.22
C GLU A 188 -15.08 -15.22 1.71
N ASN A 189 -15.16 -16.36 2.39
CA ASN A 189 -16.11 -17.42 2.04
C ASN A 189 -17.56 -16.97 2.25
N TYR A 190 -17.82 -16.23 3.33
CA TYR A 190 -19.14 -15.67 3.61
C TYR A 190 -19.56 -14.64 2.56
N GLU A 191 -18.69 -13.69 2.21
CA GLU A 191 -18.92 -12.73 1.13
C GLU A 191 -19.26 -13.43 -0.19
N THR A 192 -18.45 -14.42 -0.55
CA THR A 192 -18.64 -15.22 -1.77
C THR A 192 -19.97 -15.97 -1.74
N ALA A 193 -20.32 -16.58 -0.61
CA ALA A 193 -21.59 -17.30 -0.46
C ALA A 193 -22.78 -16.35 -0.62
N GLN A 194 -22.73 -15.15 -0.04
CA GLN A 194 -23.81 -14.18 -0.14
C GLN A 194 -24.00 -13.63 -1.57
N ASN A 195 -22.92 -13.31 -2.27
CA ASN A 195 -23.02 -12.85 -3.66
C ASN A 195 -23.53 -13.94 -4.62
N LYS A 196 -23.34 -15.22 -4.28
CA LYS A 196 -23.85 -16.37 -5.05
C LYS A 196 -25.35 -16.64 -4.89
N VAL A 197 -26.01 -16.05 -3.88
CA VAL A 197 -27.47 -16.17 -3.70
C VAL A 197 -28.22 -15.42 -4.81
N ALA A 198 -27.62 -14.37 -5.37
CA ALA A 198 -28.21 -13.60 -6.47
C ALA A 198 -28.31 -14.44 -7.76
N THR A 199 -29.42 -14.31 -8.49
CA THR A 199 -29.58 -14.97 -9.80
C THR A 199 -28.67 -14.34 -10.86
N ALA A 200 -28.46 -15.04 -11.97
CA ALA A 200 -27.69 -14.51 -13.09
C ALA A 200 -28.26 -13.18 -13.62
N GLU A 201 -29.60 -13.02 -13.63
CA GLU A 201 -30.24 -11.77 -14.02
C GLU A 201 -30.00 -10.63 -13.02
N GLN A 202 -29.99 -10.92 -11.72
CA GLN A 202 -29.69 -9.95 -10.66
C GLN A 202 -28.22 -9.52 -10.74
N GLN A 203 -27.30 -10.47 -10.90
CA GLN A 203 -25.86 -10.21 -11.07
C GLN A 203 -25.53 -9.46 -12.38
N ALA A 204 -26.33 -9.64 -13.44
CA ALA A 204 -26.16 -8.89 -14.68
C ALA A 204 -26.59 -7.41 -14.55
N ARG A 205 -27.48 -7.10 -13.59
CA ARG A 205 -27.98 -5.74 -13.36
C ARG A 205 -27.19 -4.98 -12.31
N HIS A 206 -26.56 -5.68 -11.39
CA HIS A 206 -25.84 -5.11 -10.26
C HIS A 206 -24.47 -5.76 -10.10
N LEU A 207 -23.43 -4.93 -9.89
CA LEU A 207 -22.09 -5.41 -9.55
C LEU A 207 -22.11 -6.20 -8.23
N ALA A 208 -21.11 -7.08 -8.06
CA ALA A 208 -20.84 -7.76 -6.79
C ALA A 208 -20.84 -6.76 -5.63
N TYR A 209 -21.55 -7.08 -4.56
CA TYR A 209 -21.63 -6.24 -3.38
C TYR A 209 -20.54 -6.69 -2.38
N PRO A 210 -19.49 -5.90 -2.14
CA PRO A 210 -18.35 -6.36 -1.37
C PRO A 210 -18.61 -6.31 0.14
N LEU A 211 -18.05 -7.27 0.88
CA LEU A 211 -18.04 -7.26 2.34
C LEU A 211 -16.90 -6.37 2.83
N VAL A 212 -17.22 -5.11 3.17
CA VAL A 212 -16.23 -4.15 3.64
C VAL A 212 -15.88 -4.42 5.10
N ARG A 213 -14.58 -4.57 5.39
CA ARG A 213 -14.07 -4.66 6.76
C ARG A 213 -14.27 -3.32 7.48
N PRO A 214 -14.76 -3.31 8.74
CA PRO A 214 -14.96 -2.07 9.49
C PRO A 214 -13.67 -1.28 9.65
N ARG A 215 -13.74 0.03 9.45
CA ARG A 215 -12.60 0.92 9.63
C ARG A 215 -12.34 1.16 11.12
N LEU A 216 -11.13 0.83 11.58
CA LEU A 216 -10.74 1.01 12.99
C LEU A 216 -9.96 2.30 13.21
N GLN A 217 -9.24 2.76 12.18
CA GLN A 217 -8.50 4.02 12.23
C GLN A 217 -8.79 4.93 11.03
N MET A 218 -8.42 6.21 11.16
CA MET A 218 -8.49 7.13 10.01
C MET A 218 -7.60 6.70 8.84
N MET A 219 -6.54 5.94 9.05
CA MET A 219 -5.78 5.38 7.94
C MET A 219 -5.23 4.04 8.38
N ASP A 220 -5.83 2.96 7.89
CA ASP A 220 -5.38 1.60 8.11
C ASP A 220 -5.29 0.83 6.78
N THR A 221 -4.79 -0.40 6.81
CA THR A 221 -4.63 -1.23 5.61
C THR A 221 -5.94 -1.48 4.88
N SER A 222 -7.11 -1.47 5.54
CA SER A 222 -8.40 -1.62 4.84
C SER A 222 -8.65 -0.47 3.84
N VAL A 223 -8.17 0.72 4.16
CA VAL A 223 -8.25 1.91 3.30
C VAL A 223 -7.08 1.94 2.31
N ILE A 224 -5.85 1.70 2.80
CA ILE A 224 -4.64 1.79 1.99
C ILE A 224 -4.65 0.76 0.87
N ASP A 225 -5.07 -0.48 1.15
CA ASP A 225 -5.11 -1.58 0.18
C ASP A 225 -6.06 -1.27 -0.98
N SER A 226 -7.12 -0.51 -0.71
CA SER A 226 -8.09 -0.06 -1.71
C SER A 226 -7.58 1.12 -2.55
N ILE A 227 -6.67 1.95 -2.03
CA ILE A 227 -6.21 3.20 -2.69
C ILE A 227 -4.94 2.98 -3.51
N VAL A 228 -3.98 2.23 -2.96
CA VAL A 228 -2.63 2.09 -3.54
C VAL A 228 -2.64 1.60 -4.99
N PRO A 229 -3.44 0.60 -5.41
CA PRO A 229 -3.46 0.18 -6.81
C PRO A 229 -3.84 1.31 -7.78
N TYR A 230 -4.84 2.12 -7.41
CA TYR A 230 -5.27 3.26 -8.23
C TYR A 230 -4.27 4.41 -8.19
N PHE A 231 -3.67 4.66 -7.03
CA PHE A 231 -2.59 5.63 -6.90
C PHE A 231 -1.42 5.28 -7.84
N ASP A 232 -0.96 4.03 -7.82
CA ASP A 232 0.14 3.56 -8.66
C ASP A 232 -0.18 3.72 -10.15
N MET A 233 -1.37 3.28 -10.58
CA MET A 233 -1.81 3.44 -11.97
C MET A 233 -1.92 4.91 -12.38
N LEU A 234 -2.48 5.78 -11.54
CA LEU A 234 -2.67 7.21 -11.84
C LEU A 234 -1.32 7.93 -11.98
N VAL A 235 -0.42 7.73 -11.01
CA VAL A 235 0.94 8.27 -11.04
C VAL A 235 1.68 7.78 -12.27
N GLY A 236 1.60 6.48 -12.54
CA GLY A 236 2.27 5.87 -13.68
C GLY A 236 1.78 6.45 -15.02
N TRP A 237 0.48 6.64 -15.21
CA TRP A 237 -0.07 7.31 -16.40
C TRP A 237 0.36 8.77 -16.53
N CYS A 238 0.35 9.52 -15.42
CA CYS A 238 0.84 10.90 -15.39
C CYS A 238 2.31 10.97 -15.86
N LEU A 239 3.18 10.08 -15.35
CA LEU A 239 4.58 10.03 -15.76
C LEU A 239 4.76 9.57 -17.21
N LEU A 240 4.01 8.55 -17.66
CA LEU A 240 4.12 8.01 -19.01
C LEU A 240 3.75 9.06 -20.06
N LEU A 241 2.60 9.71 -19.89
CA LEU A 241 2.12 10.80 -20.76
C LEU A 241 2.92 12.10 -20.58
N GLY A 242 3.65 12.23 -19.46
CA GLY A 242 4.33 13.46 -19.08
C GLY A 242 3.36 14.58 -18.73
N LEU A 243 2.28 14.26 -18.03
CA LEU A 243 1.24 15.16 -17.54
C LEU A 243 1.37 15.32 -16.02
N PHE A 244 1.45 16.56 -15.54
CA PHE A 244 1.72 16.92 -14.14
C PHE A 244 2.94 16.21 -13.56
N THR A 245 3.99 16.05 -14.37
CA THR A 245 5.17 15.23 -14.06
C THR A 245 5.82 15.59 -12.72
N PRO A 246 6.04 16.88 -12.37
CA PRO A 246 6.64 17.20 -11.09
C PRO A 246 5.79 16.78 -9.90
N VAL A 247 4.48 16.94 -9.99
CA VAL A 247 3.54 16.58 -8.91
C VAL A 247 3.45 15.06 -8.79
N ALA A 248 3.28 14.35 -9.90
CA ALA A 248 3.24 12.89 -9.92
C ALA A 248 4.55 12.27 -9.40
N ALA A 249 5.69 12.82 -9.81
CA ALA A 249 7.00 12.36 -9.35
C ALA A 249 7.25 12.66 -7.86
N LEU A 250 6.80 13.80 -7.34
CA LEU A 250 6.86 14.09 -5.90
C LEU A 250 5.95 13.16 -5.09
N ALA A 251 4.75 12.87 -5.57
CA ALA A 251 3.84 11.91 -4.94
C ALA A 251 4.47 10.50 -4.90
N ALA A 252 5.02 10.04 -6.03
CA ALA A 252 5.76 8.77 -6.13
C ALA A 252 6.96 8.73 -5.17
N ALA A 253 7.75 9.80 -5.13
CA ALA A 253 8.91 9.91 -4.24
C ALA A 253 8.49 9.86 -2.75
N GLY A 254 7.41 10.56 -2.40
CA GLY A 254 6.85 10.54 -1.04
C GLY A 254 6.37 9.14 -0.63
N PHE A 255 5.63 8.47 -1.51
CA PHE A 255 5.17 7.09 -1.28
C PHE A 255 6.34 6.12 -1.08
N LEU A 256 7.27 6.04 -2.04
CA LEU A 256 8.43 5.14 -1.96
C LEU A 256 9.36 5.49 -0.80
N GLY A 257 9.52 6.78 -0.51
CA GLY A 257 10.28 7.28 0.64
C GLY A 257 9.65 6.84 1.96
N SER A 258 8.33 6.87 2.08
CA SER A 258 7.63 6.39 3.27
C SER A 258 7.83 4.89 3.49
N VAL A 259 7.76 4.08 2.43
CA VAL A 259 8.04 2.63 2.48
C VAL A 259 9.48 2.39 2.92
N PHE A 260 10.44 3.12 2.35
CA PHE A 260 11.84 3.01 2.76
C PHE A 260 12.08 3.39 4.23
N LEU A 261 11.53 4.53 4.67
CA LEU A 261 11.69 5.03 6.04
C LEU A 261 11.06 4.10 7.08
N SER A 262 9.95 3.44 6.74
CA SER A 262 9.31 2.45 7.62
C SER A 262 10.24 1.29 8.02
N GLN A 263 11.26 0.98 7.20
CA GLN A 263 12.15 -0.16 7.41
C GLN A 263 13.42 0.18 8.21
N TYR A 264 13.67 1.46 8.52
CA TYR A 264 14.82 1.97 9.29
C TYR A 264 16.19 1.30 8.95
N PRO A 265 16.80 1.64 7.80
CA PRO A 265 18.09 1.10 7.35
C PRO A 265 19.23 1.29 8.37
N PRO A 266 20.29 0.46 8.37
CA PRO A 266 20.69 -0.53 7.35
C PRO A 266 20.09 -1.93 7.55
N LEU A 267 19.34 -2.15 8.63
CA LEU A 267 18.71 -3.43 8.96
C LEU A 267 17.42 -3.60 8.14
N THR A 268 17.55 -3.93 6.86
CA THR A 268 16.40 -4.23 6.02
C THR A 268 15.61 -5.40 6.61
N GLY A 269 14.28 -5.31 6.59
CA GLY A 269 13.41 -6.45 6.85
C GLY A 269 13.65 -7.58 5.82
N PRO A 270 12.78 -8.61 5.78
CA PRO A 270 12.90 -9.70 4.81
C PRO A 270 12.91 -9.23 3.34
N THR A 271 12.46 -8.01 3.06
CA THR A 271 12.49 -7.38 1.73
C THR A 271 13.48 -6.20 1.71
N SER A 272 14.38 -6.16 0.72
CA SER A 272 15.30 -5.02 0.53
C SER A 272 14.52 -3.76 0.17
N SER A 273 14.60 -2.72 1.01
CA SER A 273 13.97 -1.41 0.76
C SER A 273 14.83 -0.50 -0.13
N ASN A 274 16.04 -0.94 -0.50
CA ASN A 274 16.99 -0.12 -1.26
C ASN A 274 16.50 0.19 -2.68
N TYR A 275 15.71 -0.69 -3.29
CA TYR A 275 15.13 -0.45 -4.61
C TYR A 275 14.15 0.73 -4.58
N GLN A 276 13.31 0.79 -3.55
CA GLN A 276 12.38 1.90 -3.31
C GLN A 276 13.13 3.21 -3.05
N LEU A 277 14.29 3.18 -2.37
CA LEU A 277 15.12 4.37 -2.21
C LEU A 277 15.69 4.85 -3.55
N ILE A 278 16.25 3.96 -4.36
CA ILE A 278 16.83 4.31 -5.66
C ILE A 278 15.76 4.92 -6.56
N GLU A 279 14.58 4.31 -6.63
CA GLU A 279 13.46 4.80 -7.42
C GLU A 279 12.90 6.12 -6.85
N CYS A 280 12.83 6.28 -5.52
CA CYS A 280 12.51 7.55 -4.87
C CYS A 280 13.46 8.68 -5.30
N MET A 281 14.78 8.43 -5.29
CA MET A 281 15.76 9.42 -5.75
C MET A 281 15.60 9.75 -7.24
N ALA A 282 15.29 8.75 -8.06
CA ALA A 282 15.01 8.95 -9.48
C ALA A 282 13.75 9.81 -9.69
N CYS A 283 12.69 9.58 -8.92
CA CYS A 283 11.48 10.41 -8.91
C CYS A 283 11.79 11.86 -8.49
N LEU A 284 12.63 12.09 -7.49
CA LEU A 284 13.07 13.44 -7.11
C LEU A 284 13.84 14.14 -8.24
N VAL A 285 14.68 13.40 -8.98
CA VAL A 285 15.35 13.93 -10.19
C VAL A 285 14.33 14.32 -11.26
N LEU A 286 13.32 13.49 -11.54
CA LEU A 286 12.26 13.81 -12.50
C LEU A 286 11.45 15.05 -12.07
N ALA A 287 11.15 15.16 -10.77
CA ALA A 287 10.44 16.29 -10.21
C ALA A 287 11.23 17.60 -10.34
N ALA A 288 12.51 17.58 -9.97
CA ALA A 288 13.38 18.75 -9.99
C ALA A 288 13.72 19.22 -11.41
N THR A 289 13.82 18.29 -12.38
CA THR A 289 14.19 18.62 -13.76
C THR A 289 13.01 19.03 -14.63
N GLY A 290 11.76 18.82 -14.17
CA GLY A 290 10.56 19.11 -14.96
C GLY A 290 10.49 18.29 -16.24
N ALA A 291 10.86 17.01 -16.16
CA ALA A 291 11.03 16.12 -17.32
C ALA A 291 9.78 15.97 -18.22
N GLY A 292 8.59 16.34 -17.73
CA GLY A 292 7.36 16.42 -18.53
C GLY A 292 7.42 17.42 -19.68
N ARG A 293 8.27 18.45 -19.56
CA ARG A 293 8.46 19.45 -20.63
C ARG A 293 9.22 18.88 -21.84
N PHE A 294 9.88 17.74 -21.66
CA PHE A 294 10.60 17.04 -22.71
C PHE A 294 9.75 15.85 -23.18
N ALA A 295 9.25 15.90 -24.42
CA ALA A 295 8.41 14.84 -25.00
C ALA A 295 7.25 14.40 -24.08
N GLY A 296 6.54 15.36 -23.48
CA GLY A 296 5.40 15.13 -22.59
C GLY A 296 4.36 16.24 -22.70
N LEU A 297 3.16 16.00 -22.13
CA LEU A 297 2.03 16.94 -22.21
C LEU A 297 2.23 18.23 -21.41
N ASP A 298 3.09 18.22 -20.38
CA ASP A 298 3.45 19.41 -19.61
C ASP A 298 4.10 20.49 -20.47
N PHE A 299 4.67 20.12 -21.63
CA PHE A 299 5.13 21.09 -22.61
C PHE A 299 4.01 22.05 -23.04
N PHE A 300 2.82 21.53 -23.36
CA PHE A 300 1.68 22.33 -23.80
C PHE A 300 1.11 23.16 -22.65
N LEU A 301 0.98 22.58 -21.46
CA LEU A 301 0.53 23.30 -20.27
C LEU A 301 1.46 24.47 -19.94
N HIS A 302 2.77 24.26 -20.04
CA HIS A 302 3.74 25.32 -19.83
C HIS A 302 3.61 26.46 -20.86
N LEU A 303 3.35 26.15 -22.14
CA LEU A 303 3.10 27.17 -23.16
C LEU A 303 1.83 27.97 -22.88
N ILE A 304 0.76 27.30 -22.45
CA ILE A 304 -0.52 27.94 -22.09
C ILE A 304 -0.30 28.91 -20.91
N ILE A 305 0.30 28.43 -19.83
CA ILE A 305 0.57 29.25 -18.62
C ILE A 305 1.45 30.45 -18.98
N ARG A 306 2.49 30.24 -19.79
CA ARG A 306 3.39 31.33 -20.22
C ARG A 306 2.66 32.38 -21.04
N LYS A 307 1.69 31.99 -21.87
CA LYS A 307 0.89 32.93 -22.67
C LYS A 307 0.05 33.83 -21.76
N PHE A 308 -0.71 33.25 -20.84
CA PHE A 308 -1.57 34.03 -19.94
C PHE A 308 -0.78 34.92 -18.96
N ASN A 309 0.32 34.42 -18.39
CA ASN A 309 1.16 35.24 -17.51
C ASN A 309 1.95 36.32 -18.26
N GLY A 310 2.17 36.15 -19.57
CA GLY A 310 2.84 37.14 -20.42
C GLY A 310 1.95 38.33 -20.75
N ASP A 311 0.63 38.11 -20.86
CA ASP A 311 -0.36 39.14 -21.16
C ASP A 311 -0.59 40.07 -19.94
N ASP A 312 -0.50 39.54 -18.71
CA ASP A 312 -0.57 40.33 -17.46
C ASP A 312 0.66 41.22 -17.25
N ALA A 313 1.84 40.80 -17.73
CA ALA A 313 3.07 41.60 -17.64
C ALA A 313 3.17 42.71 -18.72
N ALA A 314 2.34 42.65 -19.76
CA ALA A 314 2.27 43.67 -20.81
C ALA A 314 1.21 44.75 -20.51
N THR A 315 0.38 44.55 -19.49
CA THR A 315 -0.73 45.44 -19.09
C THR A 315 -0.52 46.14 -17.73
N ALA A 316 0.58 45.86 -17.03
CA ALA A 316 1.04 46.55 -15.83
C ALA A 316 2.22 47.49 -16.13
#